data_AF-A0A0B2QMU9-F1
#
_entry.id   AF-A0A0B2QMU9-F1
#
_cell.length_a   1.000
_cell.length_b   1.000
_cell.length_c   1.000
_cell.angle_alpha   90.00
_cell.angle_beta   90.00
_cell.angle_gamma   90.00
#
_symmetry.space_group_name_H-M   'P 1'
#
loop_
_entity.id
_entity.type
_entity.pdbx_description
1 polymer ?
#
loop_
_entity_poly.entity_id
_entity_poly.type
_entity_poly.pdbx_seq_one_letter_code
_entity_poly.pdbx_strand_id
1 'polypeptide(L)'
;LNRDLLAQLYPSFAEGATPFFTLNWSKYAEFLTFRGGLDPVTGGLWLTDIIHHHLAIAILFLIAGHMYRTNWGIGHSIKDILEAHKGPFMGQGHKGLYEILTTSWHAQLSINLVMLGSLTIIVAHQ
;
A
#
# COMPACT_ATOMS: atom_id res chain seq x y z
N LEU A 1 21.24 -20.96 10.11
CA LEU A 1 20.66 -20.58 8.80
C LEU A 1 21.79 -20.50 7.78
N ASN A 2 21.67 -21.10 6.59
CA ASN A 2 22.78 -21.19 5.62
C ASN A 2 22.61 -20.18 4.48
N ARG A 3 23.39 -19.08 4.52
CA ARG A 3 23.37 -18.03 3.49
C ARG A 3 23.90 -18.53 2.15
N ASP A 4 24.83 -19.46 2.18
CA ASP A 4 25.48 -19.96 0.96
C ASP A 4 24.49 -20.75 0.10
N LEU A 5 23.50 -21.40 0.72
CA LEU A 5 22.40 -22.06 0.00
C LEU A 5 21.49 -21.05 -0.71
N LEU A 6 21.19 -19.90 -0.08
CA LEU A 6 20.42 -18.84 -0.72
C LEU A 6 21.21 -18.20 -1.86
N ALA A 7 22.52 -17.98 -1.69
CA ALA A 7 23.39 -17.44 -2.73
C ALA A 7 23.55 -18.40 -3.93
N GLN A 8 23.37 -19.70 -3.76
CA GLN A 8 23.33 -20.65 -4.87
C GLN A 8 22.08 -20.50 -5.73
N LEU A 9 20.94 -20.18 -5.12
CA LEU A 9 19.66 -19.99 -5.83
C LEU A 9 19.52 -18.56 -6.38
N TYR A 10 20.00 -17.58 -5.63
CA TYR A 10 19.94 -16.15 -5.91
C TYR A 10 21.30 -15.52 -5.59
N PRO A 11 22.22 -15.45 -6.56
CA PRO A 11 23.59 -14.92 -6.38
C PRO A 11 23.67 -13.57 -5.69
N SER A 12 22.69 -12.70 -5.91
CA SER A 12 22.54 -11.40 -5.25
C SER A 12 22.55 -11.44 -3.72
N PHE A 13 22.23 -12.57 -3.08
CA PHE A 13 22.34 -12.73 -1.61
C PHE A 13 23.79 -12.69 -1.10
N ALA A 14 24.79 -12.92 -1.95
CA ALA A 14 26.20 -12.77 -1.58
C ALA A 14 26.58 -11.28 -1.34
N GLU A 15 25.89 -10.34 -2.00
CA GLU A 15 26.11 -8.89 -1.83
C GLU A 15 25.51 -8.35 -0.51
N GLY A 16 24.68 -9.14 0.18
CA GLY A 16 24.03 -8.77 1.43
C GLY A 16 23.10 -7.56 1.29
N ALA A 17 23.01 -6.75 2.36
CA ALA A 17 22.14 -5.56 2.40
C ALA A 17 22.82 -4.29 1.86
N THR A 18 24.09 -4.34 1.46
CA THR A 18 24.83 -3.16 0.98
C THR A 18 24.16 -2.49 -0.24
N PRO A 19 23.68 -3.24 -1.26
CA PRO A 19 22.97 -2.62 -2.39
C PRO A 19 21.68 -1.90 -1.97
N PHE A 20 21.01 -2.34 -0.90
CA PHE A 20 19.82 -1.66 -0.37
C PHE A 20 20.14 -0.25 0.14
N PHE A 21 21.14 -0.12 1.03
CA PHE A 21 21.50 1.17 1.65
C PHE A 21 22.24 2.12 0.72
N THR A 22 22.83 1.60 -0.37
CA THR A 22 23.45 2.41 -1.43
C THR A 22 22.49 2.75 -2.58
N LEU A 23 21.22 2.33 -2.47
CA LEU A 23 20.17 2.53 -3.48
C LEU A 23 20.48 1.86 -4.84
N ASN A 24 21.39 0.88 -4.88
CA ASN A 24 21.68 0.09 -6.08
C ASN A 24 20.74 -1.13 -6.16
N TRP A 25 19.43 -0.89 -6.24
CA TRP A 25 18.42 -1.93 -6.12
C TRP A 25 18.33 -2.88 -7.31
N SER A 26 18.92 -2.52 -8.46
CA SER A 26 18.99 -3.40 -9.64
C SER A 26 19.62 -4.77 -9.34
N LYS A 27 20.46 -4.83 -8.30
CA LYS A 27 21.09 -6.05 -7.80
C LYS A 27 20.11 -7.10 -7.27
N TYR A 28 18.89 -6.71 -6.92
CA TYR A 28 17.88 -7.62 -6.36
C TYR A 28 16.88 -8.15 -7.39
N ALA A 29 17.07 -7.86 -8.68
CA ALA A 29 16.14 -8.24 -9.75
C ALA A 29 15.95 -9.77 -9.93
N GLU A 30 16.84 -10.59 -9.36
CA GLU A 30 16.74 -12.05 -9.40
C GLU A 30 15.57 -12.59 -8.56
N PHE A 31 15.23 -11.91 -7.44
CA PHE A 31 14.13 -12.30 -6.56
C PHE A 31 13.04 -11.25 -6.40
N LEU A 32 13.29 -9.99 -6.83
CA LEU A 32 12.28 -8.94 -7.04
C LEU A 32 12.04 -8.76 -8.53
N THR A 33 11.35 -9.72 -9.14
CA THR A 33 11.14 -9.71 -10.59
C THR A 33 9.94 -8.85 -11.00
N PHE A 34 9.77 -8.65 -12.31
CA PHE A 34 8.59 -8.04 -12.91
C PHE A 34 8.28 -8.76 -14.23
N ARG A 35 8.01 -10.07 -14.17
CA ARG A 35 7.82 -10.92 -15.36
C ARG A 35 6.42 -10.73 -15.96
N GLY A 36 5.41 -10.71 -15.10
CA GLY A 36 4.01 -10.69 -15.50
C GLY A 36 3.53 -12.06 -16.00
N GLY A 37 2.23 -12.34 -15.78
CA GLY A 37 1.61 -13.60 -16.17
C GLY A 37 1.82 -14.72 -15.16
N LEU A 38 1.72 -15.97 -15.64
CA LEU A 38 1.77 -17.17 -14.80
C LEU A 38 3.09 -17.91 -14.96
N ASP A 39 3.52 -18.57 -13.89
CA ASP A 39 4.59 -19.55 -13.92
C ASP A 39 4.11 -20.80 -14.68
N PRO A 40 4.78 -21.18 -15.78
CA PRO A 40 4.36 -22.32 -16.60
C PRO A 40 4.44 -23.66 -15.87
N VAL A 41 5.17 -23.76 -14.75
CA VAL A 41 5.29 -25.00 -13.98
C VAL A 41 4.14 -25.15 -12.98
N THR A 42 3.81 -24.09 -12.25
CA THR A 42 2.81 -24.13 -11.18
C THR A 42 1.41 -23.70 -11.62
N GLY A 43 1.29 -22.96 -12.73
CA GLY A 43 0.05 -22.34 -13.19
C GLY A 43 -0.42 -21.16 -12.33
N GLY A 44 0.35 -20.77 -11.30
CA GLY A 44 0.08 -19.62 -10.45
C GLY A 44 0.90 -18.40 -10.85
N LEU A 45 0.74 -17.30 -10.12
CA LEU A 45 1.57 -16.11 -10.27
C LEU A 45 3.01 -16.38 -9.79
N TRP A 46 3.98 -15.70 -10.39
CA TRP A 46 5.38 -15.77 -9.97
C TRP A 46 5.53 -15.27 -8.52
N LEU A 47 6.03 -16.10 -7.61
CA LEU A 47 6.26 -15.71 -6.22
C LEU A 47 7.19 -14.49 -6.10
N THR A 48 8.18 -14.38 -6.99
CA THR A 48 9.11 -13.25 -7.05
C THR A 48 8.41 -11.93 -7.47
N ASP A 49 7.41 -12.01 -8.35
CA ASP A 49 6.56 -10.85 -8.69
C ASP A 49 5.61 -10.51 -7.52
N ILE A 50 5.06 -11.51 -6.83
CA ILE A 50 4.21 -11.30 -5.64
C ILE A 50 4.99 -10.60 -4.52
N ILE A 51 6.23 -11.02 -4.24
CA ILE A 51 7.07 -10.39 -3.22
C ILE A 51 7.38 -8.94 -3.60
N HIS A 52 7.73 -8.67 -4.86
CA HIS A 52 7.94 -7.30 -5.34
C HIS A 52 6.67 -6.46 -5.18
N HIS A 53 5.51 -6.99 -5.56
CA HIS A 53 4.22 -6.31 -5.41
C HIS A 53 3.94 -5.95 -3.94
N HIS A 54 4.13 -6.89 -3.00
CA HIS A 54 3.93 -6.64 -1.58
C HIS A 54 4.91 -5.62 -1.01
N LEU A 55 6.19 -5.65 -1.45
CA LEU A 55 7.17 -4.64 -1.05
C LEU A 55 6.75 -3.24 -1.52
N ALA A 56 6.28 -3.12 -2.77
CA ALA A 56 5.80 -1.85 -3.31
C ALA A 56 4.56 -1.33 -2.54
N ILE A 57 3.60 -2.22 -2.26
CA ILE A 57 2.42 -1.91 -1.43
C ILE A 57 2.84 -1.47 -0.02
N ALA A 58 3.77 -2.18 0.62
CA ALA A 58 4.23 -1.84 1.96
C ALA A 58 4.84 -0.43 2.01
N ILE A 59 5.67 -0.07 1.04
CA ILE A 59 6.26 1.28 0.95
C ILE A 59 5.16 2.32 0.72
N LEU A 60 4.22 2.06 -0.19
CA LEU A 60 3.11 2.97 -0.48
C LEU A 60 2.27 3.25 0.77
N PHE A 61 1.83 2.20 1.47
CA PHE A 61 1.01 2.35 2.69
C PHE A 61 1.81 2.95 3.85
N LEU A 62 3.11 2.67 3.96
CA LEU A 62 3.96 3.28 4.97
C LEU A 62 4.05 4.79 4.77
N ILE A 63 4.30 5.25 3.54
CA ILE A 63 4.33 6.68 3.21
C ILE A 63 2.94 7.31 3.42
N ALA A 64 1.87 6.66 2.95
CA ALA A 64 0.50 7.15 3.13
C ALA A 64 0.11 7.29 4.61
N GLY A 65 0.61 6.41 5.48
CA GLY A 65 0.37 6.45 6.92
C GLY A 65 0.92 7.71 7.62
N HIS A 66 1.83 8.45 6.97
CA HIS A 66 2.43 9.68 7.52
C HIS A 66 1.75 10.97 7.03
N MET A 67 0.64 10.87 6.29
CA MET A 67 -0.07 12.05 5.76
C MET A 67 -0.76 12.88 6.86
N TYR A 68 -1.24 12.25 7.93
CA TYR A 68 -2.14 12.89 8.89
C TYR A 68 -1.40 13.48 10.09
N ARG A 69 -1.80 14.69 10.48
CA ARG A 69 -1.20 15.45 11.59
C ARG A 69 -1.46 14.76 12.92
N THR A 70 -0.41 14.63 13.71
CA THR A 70 -0.44 14.10 15.08
C THR A 70 0.28 15.07 16.03
N ASN A 71 0.76 14.60 17.19
CA ASN A 71 1.35 15.44 18.24
C ASN A 71 2.65 16.16 17.83
N TRP A 72 3.28 15.77 16.72
CA TRP A 72 4.51 16.40 16.20
C TRP A 72 4.24 17.63 15.30
N GLY A 73 2.98 18.05 15.13
CA GLY A 73 2.62 19.28 14.42
C GLY A 73 2.70 19.23 12.89
N ILE A 74 3.38 18.24 12.31
CA ILE A 74 3.51 18.02 10.86
C ILE A 74 2.38 17.12 10.35
N GLY A 75 1.86 17.40 9.15
CA GLY A 75 0.83 16.62 8.46
C GLY A 75 -0.48 17.40 8.27
N HIS A 76 -1.51 16.71 7.78
CA HIS A 76 -2.83 17.30 7.53
C HIS A 76 -3.89 16.87 8.56
N SER A 77 -4.75 17.80 8.97
CA SER A 77 -5.97 17.49 9.73
C SER A 77 -7.07 17.07 8.77
N ILE A 78 -7.72 15.94 9.04
CA ILE A 78 -8.84 15.44 8.23
C ILE A 78 -9.97 16.48 8.20
N LYS A 79 -10.28 17.11 9.33
CA LYS A 79 -11.30 18.15 9.41
C LYS A 79 -10.94 19.35 8.52
N ASP A 80 -9.70 19.81 8.59
CA ASP A 80 -9.24 20.97 7.81
C ASP A 80 -9.27 20.65 6.31
N ILE A 81 -8.86 19.43 5.92
CA ILE A 81 -8.99 18.93 4.54
C ILE A 81 -10.45 18.99 4.11
N LEU A 82 -11.37 18.41 4.87
CA LEU A 82 -12.79 18.36 4.50
C LEU A 82 -13.40 19.75 4.37
N GLU A 83 -13.18 20.63 5.33
CA GLU A 83 -13.77 21.98 5.33
C GLU A 83 -13.15 22.92 4.28
N ALA A 84 -11.92 22.66 3.84
CA ALA A 84 -11.28 23.39 2.74
C ALA A 84 -11.90 23.06 1.37
N HIS A 85 -12.49 21.87 1.21
CA HIS A 85 -13.11 21.44 -0.05
C HIS A 85 -14.55 21.96 -0.15
N LYS A 86 -14.69 23.18 -0.67
CA LYS A 86 -15.97 23.84 -0.98
C LYS A 86 -15.96 24.36 -2.40
N GLY A 87 -17.08 24.18 -3.11
CA GLY A 87 -17.25 24.64 -4.49
C GLY A 87 -18.42 25.60 -4.65
N PRO A 88 -18.47 26.37 -5.76
CA PRO A 88 -19.47 27.40 -5.99
C PRO A 88 -20.92 26.86 -6.00
N PHE A 89 -21.11 25.57 -6.30
CA PHE A 89 -22.42 24.92 -6.35
C PHE A 89 -22.72 23.98 -5.17
N MET A 90 -21.79 23.85 -4.21
CA MET A 90 -21.87 22.83 -3.14
C MET A 90 -22.20 23.42 -1.76
N GLY A 91 -22.60 24.69 -1.69
CA GLY A 91 -22.96 25.36 -0.43
C GLY A 91 -21.82 25.31 0.59
N GLN A 92 -22.04 24.62 1.72
CA GLN A 92 -21.04 24.47 2.78
C GLN A 92 -20.03 23.31 2.54
N GLY A 93 -20.10 22.63 1.39
CA GLY A 93 -19.21 21.51 1.04
C GLY A 93 -19.29 20.37 2.04
N HIS A 94 -18.14 19.86 2.50
CA HIS A 94 -18.06 18.72 3.43
C HIS A 94 -18.15 19.10 4.93
N LYS A 95 -18.63 20.30 5.26
CA LYS A 95 -18.77 20.72 6.67
C LYS A 95 -19.68 19.76 7.44
N GLY A 96 -19.27 19.33 8.63
CA GLY A 96 -20.02 18.39 9.47
C GLY A 96 -19.73 16.91 9.21
N LEU A 97 -19.08 16.57 8.10
CA LEU A 97 -18.79 15.17 7.77
C LEU A 97 -17.78 14.54 8.75
N TYR A 98 -16.79 15.32 9.20
CA TYR A 98 -15.85 14.87 10.23
C TYR A 98 -16.58 14.49 11.52
N GLU A 99 -17.51 15.33 11.97
CA GLU A 99 -18.32 15.08 13.16
C GLU A 99 -19.20 13.83 12.99
N ILE A 100 -19.88 13.68 11.84
CA ILE A 100 -20.71 12.49 11.57
C ILE A 100 -19.87 11.20 11.65
N LEU A 101 -18.69 11.18 11.01
CA LEU A 101 -17.84 9.98 10.95
C LEU A 101 -17.09 9.67 12.25
N THR A 102 -16.94 10.64 13.15
CA THR A 102 -16.30 10.44 14.45
C THR A 102 -17.29 10.15 15.58
N THR A 103 -18.57 10.48 15.40
CA THR A 103 -19.61 10.29 16.42
C THR A 103 -20.58 9.15 16.13
N SER A 104 -20.77 8.76 14.86
CA SER A 104 -21.71 7.71 14.47
C SER A 104 -21.01 6.44 13.99
N TRP A 105 -21.11 5.38 14.78
CA TRP A 105 -20.66 4.04 14.38
C TRP A 105 -21.41 3.50 13.16
N HIS A 106 -22.70 3.80 13.05
CA HIS A 106 -23.51 3.37 11.90
C HIS A 106 -23.04 4.04 10.61
N ALA A 107 -22.62 5.31 10.67
CA ALA A 107 -22.06 6.00 9.51
C ALA A 107 -20.75 5.36 9.05
N GLN A 108 -19.84 5.06 9.99
CA GLN A 108 -18.59 4.33 9.70
C GLN A 108 -18.85 2.93 9.13
N LEU A 109 -19.75 2.17 9.75
CA LEU A 109 -20.10 0.83 9.30
C LEU A 109 -20.67 0.84 7.88
N SER A 110 -21.57 1.77 7.58
CA SER A 110 -22.20 1.89 6.26
C SER A 110 -21.16 2.10 5.15
N ILE A 111 -20.22 3.03 5.33
CA ILE A 111 -19.17 3.30 4.34
C ILE A 111 -18.22 2.09 4.21
N ASN A 112 -17.82 1.50 5.34
CA ASN A 112 -16.91 0.35 5.32
C ASN A 112 -17.54 -0.86 4.62
N LEU A 113 -18.83 -1.13 4.81
CA LEU A 113 -19.52 -2.23 4.13
C LEU A 113 -19.65 -2.01 2.63
N VAL A 114 -19.95 -0.77 2.19
CA VAL A 114 -20.02 -0.46 0.76
C VAL A 114 -18.64 -0.65 0.10
N MET A 115 -17.57 -0.14 0.72
CA MET A 115 -16.22 -0.27 0.19
C MET A 115 -15.72 -1.71 0.22
N LEU A 116 -15.93 -2.44 1.33
CA LEU A 116 -15.51 -3.83 1.45
C LEU A 116 -16.28 -4.73 0.49
N GLY A 117 -17.60 -4.57 0.39
CA GLY A 117 -18.40 -5.32 -0.57
C GLY A 117 -18.00 -5.06 -2.03
N SER A 118 -17.66 -3.81 -2.37
CA SER A 118 -17.12 -3.49 -3.70
C SER A 118 -15.74 -4.13 -3.92
N LEU A 119 -14.88 -4.11 -2.90
CA LEU A 119 -13.55 -4.71 -2.96
C LEU A 119 -13.61 -6.22 -3.12
N THR A 120 -14.49 -6.93 -2.40
CA THR A 120 -14.62 -8.38 -2.53
C THR A 120 -15.10 -8.79 -3.92
N ILE A 121 -15.92 -7.98 -4.58
CA ILE A 121 -16.29 -8.20 -5.99
C ILE A 121 -15.06 -8.09 -6.90
N ILE A 122 -14.20 -7.09 -6.68
CA ILE A 122 -12.96 -6.95 -7.46
C ILE A 122 -12.04 -8.14 -7.22
N VAL A 123 -11.85 -8.56 -5.97
CA VAL A 123 -11.03 -9.74 -5.61
C VAL A 123 -11.55 -11.00 -6.27
N ALA A 124 -12.86 -11.16 -6.45
CA ALA A 124 -13.42 -12.33 -7.12
C ALA A 124 -13.14 -12.35 -8.64
N HIS A 125 -12.84 -11.19 -9.26
CA HIS A 125 -12.54 -11.09 -10.68
C HIS A 125 -11.04 -11.14 -11.01
N GLN A 126 -10.18 -10.81 -10.05
CA GLN A 126 -8.72 -10.81 -10.18
C GLN A 126 -8.16 -12.20 -9.87
#